data_AF-A0A7X5SD40-F1
#
_entry.id   AF-A0A7X5SD40-F1
#
_cell.length_a   1.000
_cell.length_b   1.000
_cell.length_c   1.000
_cell.angle_alpha   90.00
_cell.angle_beta   90.00
_cell.angle_gamma   90.00
#
_symmetry.space_group_name_H-M   'P 1'
#
loop_
_entity.id
_entity.type
_entity.pdbx_description
1 polymer ?
#
loop_
_entity_poly.entity_id
_entity_poly.type
_entity_poly.pdbx_seq_one_letter_code
_entity_poly.pdbx_strand_id
1 'polypeptide(L)'
;LRALGSGLVMRAGDSAQVLDEVIAQTKAVAVYWNRKYEPATQPRDAQIKRSLRERGIEVQSCNSALMFEPWQLTTQQGGPYKV
;
A
#
# COMPACT_ATOMS: atom_id res chain seq x y z
N LEU A 1 7.00 -16.83 -8.47
CA LEU A 1 8.09 -16.45 -7.53
C LEU A 1 9.17 -17.51 -7.47
N ARG A 2 8.90 -18.73 -6.98
CA ARG A 2 9.92 -19.80 -6.91
C ARG A 2 10.58 -20.14 -8.25
N ALA A 3 9.79 -20.26 -9.31
CA ALA A 3 10.31 -20.47 -10.67
C ALA A 3 11.20 -19.33 -11.20
N LEU A 4 11.14 -18.14 -10.57
CA LEU A 4 11.94 -16.97 -10.90
C LEU A 4 13.06 -16.74 -9.87
N GLY A 5 13.37 -17.72 -9.01
CA GLY A 5 14.42 -17.62 -7.99
C GLY A 5 14.04 -16.82 -6.73
N SER A 6 12.76 -16.52 -6.52
CA SER A 6 12.27 -15.72 -5.38
C SER A 6 11.30 -16.48 -4.47
N GLY A 7 11.02 -15.93 -3.28
CA GLY A 7 10.16 -16.52 -2.26
C GLY A 7 8.89 -15.72 -2.00
N LEU A 8 7.87 -16.38 -1.45
CA LEU A 8 6.71 -15.73 -0.83
C LEU A 8 6.79 -15.97 0.68
N VAL A 9 6.89 -14.89 1.45
CA VAL A 9 6.94 -14.95 2.92
C VAL A 9 5.51 -14.80 3.45
N MET A 10 5.02 -15.83 4.14
CA MET A 10 3.71 -15.81 4.78
C MET A 10 3.88 -15.41 6.26
N ARG A 11 3.02 -14.51 6.72
CA ARG A 11 2.93 -14.04 8.12
C ARG A 11 1.46 -13.81 8.47
N ALA A 12 1.13 -13.87 9.75
CA ALA A 12 -0.20 -13.62 10.27
C ALA A 12 -0.08 -12.79 11.55
N GLY A 13 -0.96 -11.79 11.70
CA GLY A 13 -0.94 -10.85 12.81
C GLY A 13 -1.38 -9.46 12.38
N ASP A 14 -1.17 -8.48 13.26
CA ASP A 14 -1.36 -7.07 12.92
C ASP A 14 -0.40 -6.66 11.80
N SER A 15 -0.94 -5.95 10.79
CA SER A 15 -0.17 -5.66 9.58
C SER A 15 1.01 -4.71 9.84
N ALA A 16 0.87 -3.76 10.76
CA ALA A 16 1.95 -2.81 11.05
C ALA A 16 3.06 -3.51 11.83
N GLN A 17 2.71 -4.27 12.87
CA GLN A 17 3.67 -5.02 13.68
C GLN A 17 4.46 -6.04 12.85
N VAL A 18 3.75 -6.86 12.06
CA VAL A 18 4.36 -7.87 11.20
C VAL A 18 5.29 -7.22 10.16
N LEU A 19 4.90 -6.07 9.59
CA LEU A 19 5.72 -5.36 8.63
C LEU A 19 7.00 -4.82 9.28
N ASP A 20 6.90 -4.30 10.50
CA ASP A 20 8.05 -3.84 11.28
C ASP A 20 9.04 -4.97 11.59
N GLU A 21 8.55 -6.14 11.99
CA GLU A 21 9.37 -7.33 12.20
C GLU A 21 10.11 -7.75 10.93
N VAL A 22 9.41 -7.77 9.79
CA VAL A 22 10.01 -8.11 8.50
C VAL A 22 11.08 -7.10 8.12
N ILE A 23 10.81 -5.80 8.24
CA ILE A 23 11.78 -4.74 7.94
C ILE A 23 13.03 -4.89 8.81
N ALA A 24 12.88 -5.15 10.11
CA ALA A 24 13.99 -5.34 11.02
C ALA A 24 14.83 -6.58 10.66
N GLN A 25 14.19 -7.69 10.28
CA GLN A 25 14.86 -8.93 9.89
C GLN A 25 15.62 -8.78 8.57
N THR A 26 15.03 -8.11 7.57
CA THR A 26 15.60 -8.02 6.23
C THR A 26 16.46 -6.77 6.01
N LYS A 27 16.42 -5.81 6.94
CA LYS A 27 16.99 -4.46 6.77
C LYS A 27 16.45 -3.77 5.51
N ALA A 28 15.16 -3.94 5.23
CA ALA A 28 14.55 -3.36 4.04
C ALA A 28 14.60 -1.83 4.11
N VAL A 29 15.01 -1.20 3.01
CA VAL A 29 15.06 0.26 2.87
C VAL A 29 13.82 0.83 2.19
N ALA A 30 13.00 -0.03 1.58
CA ALA A 30 11.82 0.37 0.84
C ALA A 30 10.69 -0.66 0.95
N VAL A 31 9.45 -0.18 0.93
CA VAL A 31 8.22 -0.98 0.91
C VAL A 31 7.31 -0.51 -0.22
N TYR A 32 6.84 -1.48 -1.00
CA TYR A 32 5.97 -1.26 -2.15
C TYR A 32 4.68 -2.04 -1.99
N TRP A 33 3.55 -1.41 -2.28
CA TRP A 33 2.26 -2.11 -2.35
C TRP A 33 1.31 -1.49 -3.36
N ASN A 34 0.25 -2.22 -3.65
CA ASN A 34 -0.84 -1.78 -4.49
C ASN A 34 -1.96 -1.18 -3.64
N ARG A 35 -2.51 -0.04 -4.08
CA ARG A 35 -3.56 0.68 -3.36
C ARG A 35 -4.83 -0.16 -3.26
N LYS A 36 -5.40 -0.17 -2.05
CA LYS A 36 -6.76 -0.59 -1.74
C LYS A 36 -7.61 0.66 -1.51
N TYR A 37 -8.85 0.63 -2.00
CA TYR A 37 -9.75 1.79 -1.99
C TYR A 37 -10.91 1.62 -0.99
N GLU A 38 -10.99 0.45 -0.35
CA GLU A 38 -12.00 0.14 0.64
C GLU A 38 -11.81 0.98 1.91
N PRO A 39 -12.88 1.58 2.47
CA PRO A 39 -12.81 2.39 3.68
C PRO A 39 -12.21 1.65 4.89
N ALA A 40 -12.34 0.33 4.93
CA ALA A 40 -11.81 -0.49 6.02
C ALA A 40 -10.28 -0.61 6.00
N THR A 41 -9.64 -0.48 4.84
CA THR A 41 -8.18 -0.71 4.68
C THR A 41 -7.41 0.56 4.39
N GLN A 42 -8.02 1.53 3.72
CA GLN A 42 -7.35 2.78 3.34
C GLN A 42 -6.76 3.54 4.55
N PRO A 43 -7.47 3.71 5.69
CA PRO A 43 -6.91 4.42 6.85
C PRO A 43 -5.70 3.70 7.46
N ARG A 44 -5.76 2.37 7.55
CA ARG A 44 -4.66 1.54 8.05
C ARG A 44 -3.42 1.71 7.17
N ASP A 45 -3.57 1.57 5.86
CA ASP A 45 -2.45 1.67 4.92
C ASP A 45 -1.86 3.09 4.90
N ALA A 46 -2.70 4.12 5.06
CA ALA A 46 -2.25 5.51 5.21
C ALA A 46 -1.42 5.71 6.49
N GLN A 47 -1.86 5.14 7.61
CA GLN A 47 -1.13 5.19 8.88
C GLN A 47 0.23 4.47 8.79
N ILE A 48 0.26 3.26 8.23
CA ILE A 48 1.49 2.49 8.02
C ILE A 48 2.47 3.28 7.15
N LYS A 49 1.99 3.81 6.02
CA LYS A 49 2.81 4.62 5.09
C LYS A 49 3.44 5.83 5.77
N ARG A 50 2.67 6.55 6.60
CA ARG A 50 3.16 7.71 7.34
C ARG A 50 4.27 7.29 8.32
N SER A 51 3.99 6.29 9.16
CA SER A 51 4.94 5.80 10.17
C SER A 51 6.26 5.30 9.56
N LEU A 52 6.21 4.62 8.42
CA LEU A 52 7.42 4.16 7.72
C LEU A 52 8.24 5.32 7.16
N ARG A 53 7.59 6.32 6.56
CA ARG A 53 8.27 7.51 6.02
C ARG A 53 8.93 8.34 7.11
N GLU A 54 8.28 8.50 8.26
CA GLU A 54 8.86 9.18 9.43
C GLU A 54 10.14 8.50 9.93
N ARG A 55 10.28 7.19 9.71
CA ARG A 55 11.49 6.41 10.01
C ARG A 55 12.52 6.40 8.87
N GLY A 56 12.31 7.16 7.80
CA GLY A 56 13.23 7.23 6.65
C GLY A 56 13.16 6.04 5.70
N ILE A 57 12.13 5.19 5.80
CA ILE A 57 11.92 4.07 4.88
C ILE A 57 11.17 4.59 3.65
N GLU A 58 11.65 4.24 2.45
CA GLU A 58 10.95 4.59 1.22
C GLU A 58 9.62 3.81 1.14
N VAL A 59 8.53 4.52 0.87
CA VAL A 59 7.22 3.89 0.70
C VAL A 59 6.50 4.39 -0.52
N GLN A 60 6.18 3.45 -1.40
CA GLN A 60 5.40 3.70 -2.61
C GLN A 60 4.15 2.81 -2.65
N SER A 61 3.04 3.44 -3.04
CA SER A 61 1.77 2.78 -3.25
C SER A 61 1.34 3.04 -4.69
N CYS A 62 1.03 2.01 -5.47
CA CYS A 62 0.73 2.12 -6.90
C CYS A 62 -0.72 1.76 -7.21
N ASN A 63 -1.26 2.27 -8.32
CA ASN A 63 -2.52 1.77 -8.86
C ASN A 63 -2.29 0.34 -9.37
N SER A 64 -3.30 -0.51 -9.23
CA SER A 64 -3.31 -1.83 -9.85
C SER A 64 -4.72 -2.35 -10.14
N ALA A 65 -5.73 -1.82 -9.45
CA ALA A 65 -7.09 -2.34 -9.47
C ALA A 65 -8.03 -1.54 -10.35
N LEU A 66 -7.68 -0.30 -10.72
CA LEU A 66 -8.55 0.62 -11.44
C LEU A 66 -7.90 1.09 -12.75
N MET A 67 -8.70 1.29 -13.81
CA MET A 67 -8.21 1.93 -15.04
C MET A 67 -7.86 3.40 -14.82
N PHE A 68 -8.68 4.09 -14.01
CA PHE A 68 -8.48 5.48 -13.63
C PHE A 68 -8.59 5.60 -12.11
N GLU A 69 -7.72 6.38 -11.53
CA GLU A 69 -7.80 6.71 -10.11
C GLU A 69 -9.08 7.53 -9.83
N PRO A 70 -9.71 7.37 -8.66
CA PRO A 70 -10.94 8.09 -8.33
C PRO A 70 -10.81 9.61 -8.42
N TRP A 71 -9.61 10.16 -8.23
CA TRP A 71 -9.32 11.59 -8.36
C TRP A 71 -8.93 12.03 -9.78
N GLN A 72 -8.78 11.10 -10.73
CA GLN A 72 -8.51 11.42 -12.14
C GLN A 72 -9.79 11.67 -12.95
N LEU A 73 -10.95 11.25 -12.44
CA LEU A 73 -12.24 11.40 -13.12
C LEU A 73 -13.12 12.37 -12.35
N THR A 74 -13.58 13.41 -13.04
CA THR A 74 -14.56 14.37 -12.54
C THR A 74 -15.64 14.60 -13.59
N THR A 75 -16.84 14.99 -13.16
CA THR A 75 -17.86 15.52 -14.06
C THR A 75 -17.42 16.90 -14.58
N GLN A 76 -18.09 17.42 -15.60
CA GLN A 76 -17.84 18.79 -16.07
C GLN A 76 -18.06 19.86 -14.98
N GLN A 77 -18.82 19.54 -13.94
CA GLN A 77 -19.08 20.39 -12.79
C GLN A 77 -18.09 20.17 -11.63
N GLY A 78 -17.05 19.33 -11.83
CA GLY A 78 -15.98 19.07 -10.86
C GLY A 78 -16.33 18.05 -9.77
N GLY A 79 -17.52 17.44 -9.79
CA GLY A 79 -17.96 16.46 -8.80
C GLY A 79 -17.70 15.01 -9.20
N PRO A 80 -17.84 14.05 -8.26
CA PRO A 80 -17.85 12.63 -8.60
C PRO A 80 -19.08 12.31 -9.47
N TYR A 81 -18.95 11.31 -10.34
CA TYR A 81 -20.07 10.78 -11.12
C TYR A 81 -21.11 10.15 -10.17
N LYS A 82 -22.36 10.58 -10.31
CA LYS A 82 -23.56 10.01 -9.66
C LYS A 82 -24.64 9.93 -10.74
N VAL A 83 -25.32 8.79 -10.86
CA VAL A 83 -26.44 8.57 -11.80
C VAL A 83 -27.72 8.35 -11.02
#